data_AF-A0A1H3XXB1-F1
#
_entry.id   AF-A0A1H3XXB1-F1
#
_cell.length_a   1.000
_cell.length_b   1.000
_cell.length_c   1.000
_cell.angle_alpha   90.00
_cell.angle_beta   90.00
_cell.angle_gamma   90.00
#
_symmetry.space_group_name_H-M   'P 1'
#
loop_
_entity.id
_entity.type
_entity.pdbx_description
1 polymer ?
#
loop_
_entity_poly.entity_id
_entity_poly.type
_entity_poly.pdbx_seq_one_letter_code
_entity_poly.pdbx_strand_id
1 'polypeptide(L)'
;MQNEVHTKTNRVYFSHLLPKECPILWSELKSHLDSREIEYAFLNYSKNIRCRDHMPIQTSDDTMIHYWYYPDYLEKKCSKRIQGQIQYSRMYYAFPHVNHKTLNLILDGGNIMLCGDVIVMTDKVITRNNNNSREQIIQTINDVFECDILFLPCNESNKFGHVDNMIQYLDNNKILLTSDGDISSPYYQEIKKTLERKFEVIPLKFDVKKKHKRDWSYINFLQVGNTVFIPCLNIPEDRQAITQIQQVLPDNVEVVGIPALEIVRKGGGLRSISWSVDTTKMGPKPYRIESDAFVHSLVVEMGLDYKLFEPYFHWLDNNDEILSLEEVEKLDDYLEETMDIWDKNDDLVPRPSAEFLSSFTTEEIKNRLLWDLCYQLHEVIYPQLFEAIDYFKSLHFISSKVYNKKI
;
A
#
# COMPACT_ATOMS: atom_id res chain seq x y z
N MET A 1 18.29 10.48 9.68
CA MET A 1 17.46 11.41 8.87
C MET A 1 16.06 10.82 8.56
N GLN A 2 15.57 9.85 9.35
CA GLN A 2 14.29 9.15 9.12
C GLN A 2 13.11 9.71 9.95
N ASN A 3 13.37 10.61 10.91
CA ASN A 3 12.40 11.01 11.94
C ASN A 3 11.23 11.87 11.45
N GLU A 4 11.24 12.34 10.21
CA GLU A 4 10.26 13.34 9.76
C GLU A 4 9.11 12.77 8.90
N VAL A 5 9.14 11.49 8.50
CA VAL A 5 8.16 10.98 7.51
C VAL A 5 6.74 10.88 8.07
N HIS A 6 6.56 10.53 9.35
CA HIS A 6 5.22 10.35 9.92
C HIS A 6 4.45 11.67 10.15
N THR A 7 5.14 12.79 10.32
CA THR A 7 4.54 14.13 10.46
C THR A 7 4.49 14.91 9.14
N LYS A 8 5.07 14.37 8.05
CA LYS A 8 5.15 15.00 6.72
C LYS A 8 4.24 14.41 5.65
N THR A 9 3.46 13.38 5.95
CA THR A 9 2.51 12.86 4.96
C THR A 9 1.48 13.91 4.58
N ASN A 10 1.32 14.13 3.29
CA ASN A 10 0.49 15.19 2.71
C ASN A 10 -0.69 14.66 1.89
N ARG A 11 -0.73 13.34 1.65
CA ARG A 11 -1.82 12.67 0.94
C ARG A 11 -2.15 11.33 1.60
N VAL A 12 -3.44 10.98 1.61
CA VAL A 12 -3.91 9.67 2.11
C VAL A 12 -4.64 8.88 1.05
N TYR A 13 -4.32 7.60 0.97
CA TYR A 13 -5.01 6.65 0.12
C TYR A 13 -5.93 5.76 0.94
N PHE A 14 -7.12 5.54 0.40
CA PHE A 14 -8.12 4.61 0.94
C PHE A 14 -8.51 3.58 -0.11
N SER A 15 -9.05 2.44 0.32
CA SER A 15 -9.65 1.49 -0.59
C SER A 15 -10.94 2.05 -1.20
N HIS A 16 -11.14 1.86 -2.51
CA HIS A 16 -12.42 2.20 -3.17
C HIS A 16 -13.64 1.44 -2.58
N LEU A 17 -13.41 0.39 -1.79
CA LEU A 17 -14.46 -0.35 -1.10
C LEU A 17 -14.93 0.33 0.19
N LEU A 18 -14.14 1.25 0.75
CA LEU A 18 -14.41 1.89 2.05
C LEU A 18 -15.79 2.59 2.11
N PRO A 19 -16.22 3.39 1.12
CA PRO A 19 -17.53 4.03 1.15
C PRO A 19 -18.70 3.05 1.22
N LYS A 20 -18.53 1.84 0.65
CA LYS A 20 -19.55 0.79 0.67
C LYS A 20 -19.49 -0.05 1.95
N GLU A 21 -18.30 -0.29 2.46
CA GLU A 21 -18.07 -1.20 3.58
C GLU A 21 -18.21 -0.55 4.96
N CYS A 22 -17.97 0.76 5.06
CA CYS A 22 -18.10 1.58 6.27
C CYS A 22 -18.65 2.97 5.91
N PRO A 23 -19.91 3.06 5.44
CA PRO A 23 -20.49 4.31 4.92
C PRO A 23 -20.58 5.44 5.96
N ILE A 24 -20.85 5.12 7.23
CA ILE A 24 -20.97 6.14 8.28
C ILE A 24 -19.59 6.72 8.58
N LEU A 25 -18.60 5.85 8.77
CA LEU A 25 -17.21 6.26 8.96
C LEU A 25 -16.73 7.11 7.79
N TRP A 26 -16.93 6.63 6.56
CA TRP A 26 -16.46 7.32 5.36
C TRP A 26 -17.11 8.69 5.20
N SER A 27 -18.43 8.80 5.40
CA SER A 27 -19.13 10.07 5.28
C SER A 27 -18.55 11.13 6.21
N GLU A 28 -18.31 10.78 7.47
CA GLU A 28 -17.77 11.70 8.46
C GLU A 28 -16.30 12.04 8.17
N LEU A 29 -15.48 11.02 7.91
CA LEU A 29 -14.06 11.20 7.60
C LEU A 29 -13.88 12.07 6.36
N LYS A 30 -14.65 11.84 5.29
CA LYS A 30 -14.60 12.63 4.06
C LYS A 30 -14.92 14.10 4.32
N SER A 31 -15.99 14.38 5.08
CA SER A 31 -16.36 15.76 5.46
C SER A 31 -15.20 16.48 6.15
N HIS A 32 -14.52 15.79 7.06
CA HIS A 32 -13.37 16.36 7.77
C HIS A 32 -12.13 16.53 6.88
N LEU A 33 -11.86 15.60 5.98
CA LEU A 33 -10.77 15.71 4.99
C LEU A 33 -11.02 16.91 4.06
N ASP A 34 -12.22 16.99 3.47
CA ASP A 34 -12.61 18.06 2.55
C ASP A 34 -12.50 19.45 3.22
N SER A 35 -13.07 19.59 4.44
CA SER A 35 -13.07 20.87 5.17
C SER A 35 -11.68 21.38 5.58
N ARG A 36 -10.68 20.50 5.59
CA ARG A 36 -9.27 20.79 5.92
C ARG A 36 -8.37 20.81 4.70
N GLU A 37 -8.94 20.68 3.50
CA GLU A 37 -8.19 20.58 2.23
C GLU A 37 -7.13 19.47 2.26
N ILE A 38 -7.39 18.40 3.02
CA ILE A 38 -6.50 17.24 3.08
C ILE A 38 -6.72 16.40 1.84
N GLU A 39 -5.67 16.25 1.04
CA GLU A 39 -5.76 15.49 -0.19
C GLU A 39 -5.89 13.98 0.08
N TYR A 40 -6.83 13.34 -0.61
CA TYR A 40 -7.00 11.90 -0.56
C TYR A 40 -7.35 11.30 -1.93
N ALA A 41 -7.05 10.02 -2.09
CA ALA A 41 -7.35 9.27 -3.31
C ALA A 41 -7.77 7.82 -3.02
N PHE A 42 -8.32 7.15 -4.02
CA PHE A 42 -8.72 5.75 -3.91
C PHE A 42 -7.73 4.80 -4.59
N LEU A 43 -7.43 3.70 -3.89
CA LEU A 43 -6.79 2.52 -4.44
C LEU A 43 -7.83 1.70 -5.18
N ASN A 44 -7.99 2.02 -6.45
CA ASN A 44 -8.84 1.24 -7.35
C ASN A 44 -8.28 -0.18 -7.44
N TYR A 45 -9.17 -1.18 -7.48
CA TYR A 45 -8.81 -2.61 -7.47
C TYR A 45 -8.17 -3.18 -6.19
N SER A 46 -8.14 -2.43 -5.08
CA SER A 46 -7.88 -3.04 -3.75
C SER A 46 -8.94 -4.12 -3.46
N LYS A 47 -8.52 -5.31 -3.05
CA LYS A 47 -9.46 -6.41 -2.74
C LYS A 47 -9.95 -6.42 -1.29
N ASN A 48 -9.44 -5.51 -0.47
CA ASN A 48 -9.84 -5.30 0.92
C ASN A 48 -9.66 -3.83 1.30
N ILE A 49 -10.31 -3.42 2.39
CA ILE A 49 -10.21 -2.06 2.94
C ILE A 49 -8.96 -1.80 3.79
N ARG A 50 -8.15 -2.82 4.11
CA ARG A 50 -7.00 -2.71 5.03
C ARG A 50 -5.74 -2.26 4.30
N CYS A 51 -5.75 -1.03 3.79
CA CYS A 51 -4.65 -0.46 3.00
C CYS A 51 -3.30 -0.53 3.72
N ARG A 52 -3.26 -0.27 5.02
CA ARG A 52 -2.03 -0.30 5.81
C ARG A 52 -1.34 -1.65 5.80
N ASP A 53 -2.10 -2.74 5.73
CA ASP A 53 -1.52 -4.07 5.85
C ASP A 53 -0.71 -4.45 4.61
N HIS A 54 -1.11 -3.94 3.45
CA HIS A 54 -0.62 -4.45 2.18
C HIS A 54 0.16 -3.39 1.38
N MET A 55 -0.16 -2.11 1.55
CA MET A 55 0.57 -1.05 0.85
C MET A 55 1.99 -0.84 1.39
N PRO A 56 2.94 -0.39 0.54
CA PRO A 56 4.35 -0.27 0.90
C PRO A 56 4.60 0.72 2.04
N ILE A 57 5.73 0.55 2.73
CA ILE A 57 6.14 1.45 3.81
C ILE A 57 7.08 2.51 3.24
N GLN A 58 6.69 3.78 3.35
CA GLN A 58 7.57 4.88 3.01
C GLN A 58 8.59 5.13 4.13
N THR A 59 9.89 5.18 3.81
CA THR A 59 10.97 5.47 4.78
C THR A 59 11.69 6.79 4.56
N SER A 60 11.55 7.39 3.38
CA SER A 60 11.99 8.73 3.02
C SER A 60 11.03 9.34 2.01
N ASP A 61 11.23 10.61 1.66
CA ASP A 61 10.44 11.29 0.62
C ASP A 61 10.59 10.67 -0.78
N ASP A 62 11.57 9.77 -0.96
CA ASP A 62 11.88 9.10 -2.22
C ASP A 62 12.03 7.57 -2.10
N THR A 63 11.70 6.91 -0.97
CA THR A 63 11.89 5.45 -0.83
C THR A 63 10.65 4.74 -0.29
N MET A 64 10.27 3.66 -0.98
CA MET A 64 9.18 2.75 -0.61
C MET A 64 9.70 1.33 -0.41
N ILE A 65 9.36 0.72 0.71
CA ILE A 65 9.72 -0.66 1.06
C ILE A 65 8.51 -1.56 0.89
N HIS A 66 8.69 -2.58 0.08
CA HIS A 66 7.70 -3.59 -0.24
C HIS A 66 8.00 -4.90 0.47
N TYR A 67 6.98 -5.71 0.70
CA TYR A 67 7.11 -6.97 1.43
C TYR A 67 6.05 -7.96 0.96
N TRP A 68 6.21 -9.22 1.35
CA TRP A 68 5.25 -10.26 0.99
C TRP A 68 4.04 -10.22 1.91
N TYR A 69 2.98 -9.54 1.48
CA TYR A 69 1.71 -9.58 2.21
C TYR A 69 1.02 -10.92 2.03
N TYR A 70 1.12 -11.78 3.05
CA TYR A 70 0.51 -13.11 3.06
C TYR A 70 -0.05 -13.42 4.46
N PRO A 71 -1.17 -12.79 4.86
CA PRO A 71 -1.72 -12.94 6.21
C PRO A 71 -2.27 -14.35 6.44
N ASP A 72 -2.01 -14.92 7.62
CA ASP A 72 -2.46 -16.26 8.02
C ASP A 72 -3.90 -16.30 8.56
N TYR A 73 -4.50 -15.13 8.77
CA TYR A 73 -5.88 -14.95 9.28
C TYR A 73 -6.91 -14.63 8.19
N LEU A 74 -6.49 -14.43 6.93
CA LEU A 74 -7.41 -14.38 5.80
C LEU A 74 -7.61 -15.80 5.25
N GLU A 75 -8.85 -16.13 4.86
CA GLU A 75 -9.16 -17.45 4.28
C GLU A 75 -8.22 -17.82 3.12
N LYS A 76 -7.83 -19.09 2.98
CA LYS A 76 -6.89 -19.58 1.94
C LYS A 76 -7.29 -19.24 0.50
N LYS A 77 -8.57 -18.93 0.24
CA LYS A 77 -9.05 -18.44 -1.07
C LYS A 77 -8.76 -16.95 -1.31
N CYS A 78 -8.64 -16.15 -0.25
CA CYS A 78 -8.27 -14.74 -0.29
C CYS A 78 -6.75 -14.54 -0.34
N SER A 79 -5.97 -15.42 0.31
CA SER A 79 -4.50 -15.32 0.33
C SER A 79 -3.84 -15.50 -1.05
N LYS A 80 -4.43 -16.29 -1.95
CA LYS A 80 -3.99 -16.38 -3.36
C LYS A 80 -4.33 -15.13 -4.19
N ARG A 81 -5.31 -14.32 -3.77
CA ARG A 81 -5.80 -13.16 -4.52
C ARG A 81 -5.05 -11.87 -4.22
N ILE A 82 -4.26 -11.85 -3.15
CA ILE A 82 -3.47 -10.71 -2.71
C ILE A 82 -2.00 -11.14 -2.74
N GLN A 83 -1.49 -11.50 -3.92
CA GLN A 83 -0.07 -11.80 -4.08
C GLN A 83 0.70 -10.48 -4.19
N GLY A 84 1.73 -10.31 -3.34
CA GLY A 84 2.51 -9.08 -3.20
C GLY A 84 3.08 -8.51 -4.50
N GLN A 85 3.29 -9.34 -5.53
CA GLN A 85 3.78 -8.93 -6.85
C GLN A 85 2.84 -7.97 -7.59
N ILE A 86 1.52 -8.07 -7.34
CA ILE A 86 0.48 -7.19 -7.93
C ILE A 86 0.48 -5.79 -7.28
N GLN A 87 0.85 -5.70 -6.01
CA GLN A 87 0.88 -4.41 -5.31
C GLN A 87 2.22 -3.72 -5.54
N TYR A 88 3.30 -4.49 -5.57
CA TYR A 88 4.64 -4.06 -5.93
C TYR A 88 4.66 -3.35 -7.29
N SER A 89 4.09 -4.01 -8.30
CA SER A 89 3.98 -3.50 -9.67
C SER A 89 3.16 -2.21 -9.76
N ARG A 90 1.92 -2.21 -9.25
CA ARG A 90 1.05 -1.02 -9.23
C ARG A 90 1.68 0.20 -8.58
N MET A 91 2.48 -0.04 -7.54
CA MET A 91 3.15 1.00 -6.80
C MET A 91 4.38 1.55 -7.51
N TYR A 92 5.14 0.69 -8.19
CA TYR A 92 6.18 1.14 -9.10
C TYR A 92 5.60 2.03 -10.21
N TYR A 93 4.45 1.65 -10.77
CA TYR A 93 3.75 2.41 -11.81
C TYR A 93 3.28 3.78 -11.35
N ALA A 94 2.78 3.85 -10.12
CA ALA A 94 2.28 5.10 -9.58
C ALA A 94 3.40 6.10 -9.28
N PHE A 95 4.64 5.64 -9.06
CA PHE A 95 5.75 6.46 -8.57
C PHE A 95 7.11 6.05 -9.17
N PRO A 96 7.32 6.21 -10.49
CA PRO A 96 8.53 5.71 -11.17
C PRO A 96 9.84 6.36 -10.70
N HIS A 97 9.77 7.56 -10.10
CA HIS A 97 10.94 8.28 -9.57
C HIS A 97 11.24 7.97 -8.09
N VAL A 98 10.47 7.08 -7.48
CA VAL A 98 10.68 6.63 -6.10
C VAL A 98 11.59 5.41 -6.13
N ASN A 99 12.51 5.32 -5.18
CA ASN A 99 13.34 4.16 -4.94
C ASN A 99 12.50 3.03 -4.32
N HIS A 100 12.36 1.91 -5.03
CA HIS A 100 11.65 0.73 -4.56
C HIS A 100 12.62 -0.28 -3.98
N LYS A 101 12.53 -0.53 -2.67
CA LYS A 101 13.27 -1.60 -1.99
C LYS A 101 12.33 -2.75 -1.66
N THR A 102 12.85 -3.98 -1.67
CA THR A 102 12.09 -5.18 -1.29
C THR A 102 12.65 -5.78 -0.02
N LEU A 103 11.80 -5.92 0.99
CA LEU A 103 12.00 -6.75 2.17
C LEU A 103 11.50 -8.16 1.86
N ASN A 104 12.42 -9.11 1.72
CA ASN A 104 12.11 -10.50 1.38
C ASN A 104 11.56 -11.31 2.59
N LEU A 105 10.52 -10.79 3.24
CA LEU A 105 9.83 -11.41 4.36
C LEU A 105 8.31 -11.33 4.20
N ILE A 106 7.62 -12.32 4.75
CA ILE A 106 6.18 -12.27 4.97
C ILE A 106 5.89 -11.29 6.12
N LEU A 107 5.17 -10.22 5.82
CA LEU A 107 4.86 -9.15 6.77
C LEU A 107 3.48 -8.56 6.47
N ASP A 108 2.86 -8.00 7.52
CA ASP A 108 1.73 -7.11 7.39
C ASP A 108 2.18 -5.71 7.84
N GLY A 109 1.83 -4.66 7.11
CA GLY A 109 2.19 -3.27 7.47
C GLY A 109 1.53 -2.77 8.76
N GLY A 110 0.49 -3.45 9.26
CA GLY A 110 -0.04 -3.25 10.62
C GLY A 110 0.90 -3.77 11.72
N ASN A 111 1.85 -4.65 11.40
CA ASN A 111 2.88 -5.16 12.31
C ASN A 111 4.22 -4.41 12.20
N ILE A 112 4.23 -3.18 11.71
CA ILE A 112 5.41 -2.34 11.74
C ILE A 112 5.07 -0.90 12.12
N MET A 113 5.85 -0.35 13.05
CA MET A 113 5.83 1.05 13.43
C MET A 113 7.26 1.58 13.36
N LEU A 114 7.48 2.62 12.55
CA LEU A 114 8.77 3.32 12.52
C LEU A 114 8.74 4.36 13.63
N CYS A 115 9.64 4.22 14.61
CA CYS A 115 9.73 5.05 15.79
C CYS A 115 11.11 5.73 15.83
N GLY A 116 11.35 6.64 14.88
CA GLY A 116 12.67 7.23 14.68
C GLY A 116 13.67 6.24 14.09
N ASP A 117 14.76 5.97 14.79
CA ASP A 117 15.80 4.99 14.42
C ASP A 117 15.49 3.55 14.90
N VAL A 118 14.31 3.33 15.47
CA VAL A 118 13.86 2.04 15.99
C VAL A 118 12.58 1.60 15.30
N ILE A 119 12.54 0.36 14.82
CA ILE A 119 11.33 -0.31 14.39
C ILE A 119 10.73 -1.07 15.56
N VAL A 120 9.46 -0.82 15.86
CA VAL A 120 8.70 -1.63 16.81
C VAL A 120 7.79 -2.56 16.03
N MET A 121 7.87 -3.86 16.32
CA MET A 121 7.04 -4.90 15.70
C MET A 121 6.82 -6.06 16.67
N THR A 122 5.83 -6.90 16.42
CA THR A 122 5.63 -8.11 17.21
C THR A 122 6.50 -9.26 16.68
N ASP A 123 6.82 -10.22 17.54
CA ASP A 123 7.52 -11.46 17.18
C ASP A 123 6.73 -12.38 16.23
N LYS A 124 5.48 -12.02 15.87
CA LYS A 124 4.69 -12.69 14.83
C LYS A 124 5.46 -12.81 13.52
N VAL A 125 6.26 -11.80 13.12
CA VAL A 125 7.08 -11.84 11.90
C VAL A 125 8.05 -13.03 11.89
N ILE A 126 8.54 -13.44 13.06
CA ILE A 126 9.45 -14.59 13.21
C ILE A 126 8.69 -15.88 12.95
N THR A 127 7.51 -16.03 13.56
CA THR A 127 6.65 -17.22 13.36
C THR A 127 6.18 -17.37 11.92
N ARG A 128 5.99 -16.25 11.19
CA ARG A 128 5.54 -16.23 9.80
C ARG A 128 6.66 -16.55 8.81
N ASN A 129 7.92 -16.37 9.20
CA ASN A 129 9.10 -16.58 8.37
C ASN A 129 10.00 -17.68 8.95
N ASN A 130 9.40 -18.76 9.46
CA ASN A 130 10.07 -19.85 10.19
C ASN A 130 11.12 -20.65 9.40
N ASN A 131 11.21 -20.43 8.09
CA ASN A 131 12.30 -20.96 7.26
C ASN A 131 13.64 -20.22 7.48
N ASN A 132 13.61 -19.06 8.13
CA ASN A 132 14.78 -18.26 8.49
C ASN A 132 14.97 -18.26 10.02
N SER A 133 16.21 -18.14 10.47
CA SER A 133 16.53 -17.91 11.88
C SER A 133 16.11 -16.49 12.31
N ARG A 134 15.97 -16.28 13.62
CA ARG A 134 15.66 -14.94 14.17
C ARG A 134 16.71 -13.91 13.75
N GLU A 135 17.98 -14.29 13.75
CA GLU A 135 19.12 -13.46 13.39
C GLU A 135 19.08 -13.09 11.91
N GLN A 136 18.74 -14.05 11.03
CA GLN A 136 18.57 -13.79 9.59
C GLN A 136 17.43 -12.82 9.31
N ILE A 137 16.30 -12.95 10.03
CA ILE A 137 15.17 -12.03 9.92
C ILE A 137 15.57 -10.63 10.38
N ILE A 138 16.25 -10.51 11.51
CA ILE A 138 16.77 -9.23 12.01
C ILE A 138 17.73 -8.60 10.99
N GLN A 139 18.67 -9.37 10.44
CA GLN A 139 19.60 -8.88 9.44
C GLN A 139 18.87 -8.38 8.18
N THR A 140 17.90 -9.15 7.69
CA THR A 140 17.11 -8.79 6.50
C THR A 140 16.35 -7.47 6.70
N ILE A 141 15.81 -7.22 7.89
CA ILE A 141 15.14 -5.95 8.21
C ILE A 141 16.17 -4.83 8.31
N ASN A 142 17.29 -5.05 9.01
CA ASN A 142 18.34 -4.05 9.17
C ASN A 142 18.97 -3.62 7.83
N ASP A 143 19.18 -4.55 6.89
CA ASP A 143 19.75 -4.26 5.57
C ASP A 143 18.85 -3.32 4.73
N VAL A 144 17.54 -3.33 4.99
CA VAL A 144 16.57 -2.52 4.23
C VAL A 144 16.26 -1.20 4.92
N PHE A 145 16.07 -1.23 6.25
CA PHE A 145 15.61 -0.09 7.03
C PHE A 145 16.72 0.67 7.76
N GLU A 146 17.86 0.03 8.03
CA GLU A 146 18.97 0.61 8.80
C GLU A 146 18.54 1.09 10.22
N CYS A 147 17.54 0.42 10.81
CA CYS A 147 17.00 0.72 12.14
C CYS A 147 17.30 -0.39 13.15
N ASP A 148 17.36 -0.03 14.43
CA ASP A 148 17.25 -1.00 15.53
C ASP A 148 15.86 -1.66 15.53
N ILE A 149 15.75 -2.90 16.01
CA ILE A 149 14.45 -3.59 16.10
C ILE A 149 14.09 -3.89 17.55
N LEU A 150 12.91 -3.45 17.97
CA LEU A 150 12.31 -3.76 19.26
C LEU A 150 11.11 -4.69 19.08
N PHE A 151 11.27 -5.95 19.49
CA PHE A 151 10.19 -6.94 19.42
C PHE A 151 9.26 -6.89 20.63
N LEU A 152 7.97 -6.88 20.37
CA LEU A 152 6.90 -7.09 21.35
C LEU A 152 6.37 -8.54 21.27
N PRO A 153 6.05 -9.18 22.40
CA PRO A 153 5.42 -10.51 22.39
C PRO A 153 4.03 -10.49 21.77
N CYS A 154 3.79 -11.40 20.82
CA CYS A 154 2.47 -11.73 20.32
C CYS A 154 1.82 -12.80 21.21
N ASN A 155 0.55 -12.62 21.57
CA ASN A 155 -0.22 -13.60 22.37
C ASN A 155 -1.62 -13.83 21.76
N GLU A 156 -2.47 -14.59 22.45
CA GLU A 156 -3.84 -14.87 21.99
C GLU A 156 -4.73 -13.61 21.92
N SER A 157 -4.49 -12.59 22.76
CA SER A 157 -5.24 -11.33 22.70
C SER A 157 -4.88 -10.50 21.47
N ASN A 158 -3.63 -10.58 20.98
CA ASN A 158 -3.19 -10.03 19.70
C ASN A 158 -3.02 -11.11 18.62
N LYS A 159 -4.09 -11.86 18.31
CA LYS A 159 -4.03 -12.95 17.31
C LYS A 159 -3.53 -12.54 15.90
N PHE A 160 -3.70 -11.27 15.53
CA PHE A 160 -3.22 -10.72 14.26
C PHE A 160 -1.73 -10.37 14.31
N GLY A 161 -1.18 -10.15 15.51
CA GLY A 161 0.19 -9.73 15.73
C GLY A 161 0.44 -8.30 15.27
N HIS A 162 -0.59 -7.46 15.19
CA HIS A 162 -0.44 -6.09 14.68
C HIS A 162 -0.05 -5.15 15.82
N VAL A 163 1.02 -4.38 15.59
CA VAL A 163 1.57 -3.44 16.55
C VAL A 163 0.79 -2.12 16.57
N ASP A 164 0.12 -1.80 15.47
CA ASP A 164 -0.70 -0.60 15.31
C ASP A 164 -2.03 -0.62 16.07
N ASN A 165 -2.37 -1.76 16.68
CA ASN A 165 -3.44 -1.91 17.67
C ASN A 165 -2.92 -1.84 19.11
N MET A 166 -1.61 -1.76 19.29
CA MET A 166 -0.95 -1.74 20.60
C MET A 166 -0.41 -0.34 20.90
N ILE A 167 0.26 0.27 19.93
CA ILE A 167 0.99 1.51 20.14
C ILE A 167 0.81 2.49 19.01
N GLN A 168 1.09 3.76 19.29
CA GLN A 168 1.32 4.80 18.30
C GLN A 168 2.54 5.64 18.71
N TYR A 169 3.43 5.89 17.76
CA TYR A 169 4.54 6.82 17.95
C TYR A 169 4.08 8.28 17.83
N LEU A 170 4.54 9.14 18.74
CA LEU A 170 4.20 10.58 18.80
C LEU A 170 5.39 11.50 18.47
N ASP A 171 6.46 10.98 17.91
CA ASP A 171 7.77 11.67 17.80
C ASP A 171 8.44 11.89 19.17
N ASN A 172 9.64 12.46 19.19
CA ASN A 172 10.42 12.79 20.39
C ASN A 172 10.57 11.62 21.37
N ASN A 173 10.71 10.40 20.84
CA ASN A 173 10.82 9.15 21.59
C ASN A 173 9.60 8.86 22.50
N LYS A 174 8.43 9.41 22.20
CA LYS A 174 7.18 9.15 22.92
C LYS A 174 6.33 8.12 22.20
N ILE A 175 5.81 7.16 22.94
CA ILE A 175 4.87 6.16 22.44
C ILE A 175 3.61 6.18 23.29
N LEU A 176 2.46 6.35 22.64
CA LEU A 176 1.18 6.03 23.25
C LEU A 176 0.98 4.52 23.30
N LEU A 177 0.51 4.01 24.42
CA LEU A 177 0.20 2.60 24.65
C LEU A 177 -1.29 2.44 24.97
N THR A 178 -1.96 1.54 24.25
CA THR A 178 -3.35 1.15 24.54
C THR A 178 -3.50 0.59 25.94
N SER A 179 -4.62 0.82 26.62
CA SER A 179 -4.95 0.17 27.90
C SER A 179 -5.26 -1.32 27.79
N ASP A 180 -5.65 -1.79 26.60
CA ASP A 180 -6.13 -3.16 26.31
C ASP A 180 -7.08 -3.73 27.39
N GLY A 181 -7.99 -2.89 27.90
CA GLY A 181 -8.89 -3.21 29.02
C GLY A 181 -8.23 -3.31 30.41
N ASP A 182 -7.00 -3.80 30.54
CA ASP A 182 -6.33 -4.00 31.83
C ASP A 182 -4.83 -3.67 31.83
N ILE A 183 -4.52 -2.46 32.30
CA ILE A 183 -3.15 -1.97 32.50
C ILE A 183 -2.40 -2.71 33.61
N SER A 184 -3.08 -3.50 34.46
CA SER A 184 -2.43 -4.28 35.52
C SER A 184 -2.03 -5.68 35.06
N SER A 185 -2.48 -6.10 33.87
CA SER A 185 -2.18 -7.43 33.36
C SER A 185 -0.68 -7.67 33.16
N PRO A 186 -0.15 -8.88 33.42
CA PRO A 186 1.26 -9.20 33.19
C PRO A 186 1.70 -8.93 31.75
N TYR A 187 0.83 -9.22 30.77
CA TYR A 187 1.08 -8.95 29.37
C TYR A 187 1.30 -7.45 29.11
N TYR A 188 0.37 -6.60 29.58
CA TYR A 188 0.51 -5.15 29.44
C TYR A 188 1.81 -4.64 30.08
N GLN A 189 2.15 -5.13 31.27
CA GLN A 189 3.36 -4.72 31.98
C GLN A 189 4.64 -5.15 31.25
N GLU A 190 4.63 -6.32 30.61
CA GLU A 190 5.72 -6.79 29.76
C GLU A 190 5.90 -5.92 28.51
N ILE A 191 4.80 -5.58 27.82
CA ILE A 191 4.82 -4.65 26.68
C ILE A 191 5.39 -3.30 27.11
N LYS A 192 4.82 -2.71 28.16
CA LYS A 192 5.23 -1.40 28.69
C LYS A 192 6.72 -1.41 29.06
N LYS A 193 7.18 -2.39 29.82
CA LYS A 193 8.59 -2.52 30.23
C LYS A 193 9.53 -2.68 29.03
N THR A 194 9.08 -3.33 27.97
CA THR A 194 9.89 -3.51 26.76
C THR A 194 10.04 -2.21 25.99
N LEU A 195 8.94 -1.46 25.83
CA LEU A 195 8.94 -0.12 25.21
C LEU A 195 9.77 0.90 26.00
N GLU A 196 9.68 0.88 27.34
CA GLU A 196 10.42 1.78 28.24
C GLU A 196 11.95 1.64 28.16
N ARG A 197 12.48 0.63 27.45
CA ARG A 197 13.92 0.51 27.18
C ARG A 197 14.42 1.55 26.18
N LYS A 198 13.54 2.09 25.34
CA LYS A 198 13.88 2.99 24.22
C LYS A 198 13.00 4.24 24.18
N PHE A 199 11.82 4.23 24.79
CA PHE A 199 10.80 5.27 24.65
C PHE A 199 10.23 5.73 25.99
N GLU A 200 9.74 6.97 26.02
CA GLU A 200 8.79 7.42 27.03
C GLU A 200 7.41 6.85 26.69
N VAL A 201 6.87 6.00 27.56
CA VAL A 201 5.58 5.33 27.33
C VAL A 201 4.46 6.08 28.02
N ILE A 202 3.51 6.55 27.22
CA ILE A 202 2.31 7.27 27.67
C ILE A 202 1.10 6.33 27.58
N PRO A 203 0.62 5.79 28.70
CA PRO A 203 -0.53 4.89 28.70
C PRO A 203 -1.86 5.65 28.57
N LEU A 204 -2.73 5.21 27.67
CA LEU A 204 -4.13 5.63 27.68
C LEU A 204 -4.83 5.06 28.91
N LYS A 205 -5.59 5.90 29.62
CA LYS A 205 -6.30 5.53 30.85
C LYS A 205 -7.73 6.01 30.80
N PHE A 206 -8.66 5.12 31.15
CA PHE A 206 -10.08 5.43 31.14
C PHE A 206 -10.66 5.28 32.54
N ASP A 207 -11.17 6.39 33.08
CA ASP A 207 -11.91 6.43 34.34
C ASP A 207 -13.40 6.26 34.05
N VAL A 208 -13.81 5.00 33.94
CA VAL A 208 -15.19 4.58 33.69
C VAL A 208 -15.52 3.34 34.53
N LYS A 209 -16.80 3.17 34.89
CA LYS A 209 -17.25 2.03 35.71
C LYS A 209 -16.92 0.66 35.09
N LYS A 210 -17.02 0.56 33.77
CA LYS A 210 -16.72 -0.65 33.00
C LYS A 210 -16.11 -0.24 31.68
N LYS A 211 -14.84 -0.59 31.49
CA LYS A 211 -14.12 -0.33 30.25
C LYS A 211 -14.71 -1.12 29.10
N HIS A 212 -14.84 -0.47 27.96
CA HIS A 212 -15.26 -1.12 26.74
C HIS A 212 -14.13 -2.01 26.17
N LYS A 213 -14.47 -3.23 25.74
CA LYS A 213 -13.52 -4.24 25.20
C LYS A 213 -12.80 -3.85 23.90
N ARG A 214 -13.04 -2.65 23.39
CA ARG A 214 -12.47 -2.12 22.14
C ARG A 214 -11.83 -0.75 22.34
N ASP A 215 -11.51 -0.41 23.59
CA ASP A 215 -10.72 0.78 23.93
C ASP A 215 -9.36 0.79 23.22
N TRP A 216 -8.84 -0.39 22.84
CA TRP A 216 -7.67 -0.48 21.97
C TRP A 216 -7.78 0.30 20.66
N SER A 217 -8.98 0.48 20.13
CA SER A 217 -9.15 1.16 18.84
C SER A 217 -8.73 2.63 18.86
N TYR A 218 -8.71 3.30 20.01
CA TYR A 218 -8.30 4.71 20.10
C TYR A 218 -6.85 4.93 19.64
N ILE A 219 -5.98 3.92 19.76
CA ILE A 219 -4.58 4.02 19.32
C ILE A 219 -4.42 3.87 17.80
N ASN A 220 -5.38 3.21 17.14
CA ASN A 220 -5.36 2.95 15.70
C ASN A 220 -5.87 4.17 14.91
N PHE A 221 -5.26 5.33 15.18
CA PHE A 221 -5.64 6.62 14.62
C PHE A 221 -4.82 6.99 13.39
N LEU A 222 -5.42 7.81 12.52
CA LEU A 222 -4.80 8.33 11.31
C LEU A 222 -4.29 9.74 11.59
N GLN A 223 -3.01 9.99 11.37
CA GLN A 223 -2.43 11.33 11.34
C GLN A 223 -2.12 11.74 9.91
N VAL A 224 -2.49 12.96 9.54
CA VAL A 224 -2.17 13.58 8.25
C VAL A 224 -1.87 15.06 8.50
N GLY A 225 -0.65 15.49 8.16
CA GLY A 225 -0.15 16.80 8.56
C GLY A 225 -0.43 17.11 10.04
N ASN A 226 -1.17 18.19 10.27
CA ASN A 226 -1.52 18.70 11.60
C ASN A 226 -2.89 18.23 12.11
N THR A 227 -3.44 17.13 11.59
CA THR A 227 -4.72 16.59 12.05
C THR A 227 -4.59 15.12 12.40
N VAL A 228 -5.12 14.75 13.56
CA VAL A 228 -5.20 13.38 14.07
C VAL A 228 -6.67 12.97 14.14
N PHE A 229 -7.06 12.05 13.28
CA PHE A 229 -8.38 11.43 13.26
C PHE A 229 -8.37 10.18 14.14
N ILE A 230 -9.12 10.20 15.23
CA ILE A 230 -9.19 9.07 16.17
C ILE A 230 -10.52 8.31 16.02
N PRO A 231 -10.52 6.97 16.20
CA PRO A 231 -11.75 6.19 16.26
C PRO A 231 -12.63 6.59 17.46
N CYS A 232 -13.92 6.80 17.25
CA CYS A 232 -14.92 6.96 18.30
C CYS A 232 -15.99 5.87 18.23
N LEU A 233 -16.40 5.38 19.40
CA LEU A 233 -17.31 4.23 19.53
C LEU A 233 -18.71 4.63 20.02
N ASN A 234 -18.94 5.92 20.25
CA ASN A 234 -20.11 6.50 20.91
C ASN A 234 -20.25 6.01 22.36
N ILE A 235 -19.16 6.11 23.13
CA ILE A 235 -19.06 5.67 24.53
C ILE A 235 -18.37 6.73 25.40
N PRO A 236 -18.52 6.69 26.75
CA PRO A 236 -17.91 7.69 27.64
C PRO A 236 -16.39 7.85 27.52
N GLU A 237 -15.69 6.77 27.14
CA GLU A 237 -14.26 6.77 26.91
C GLU A 237 -13.82 7.66 25.74
N ASP A 238 -14.69 7.95 24.76
CA ASP A 238 -14.35 8.74 23.56
C ASP A 238 -13.78 10.12 23.93
N ARG A 239 -14.48 10.83 24.83
CA ARG A 239 -14.04 12.17 25.28
C ARG A 239 -12.71 12.11 26.04
N GLN A 240 -12.51 11.05 26.83
CA GLN A 240 -11.29 10.85 27.58
C GLN A 240 -10.11 10.55 26.65
N ALA A 241 -10.34 9.76 25.59
CA ALA A 241 -9.34 9.46 24.57
C ALA A 241 -8.92 10.73 23.80
N ILE A 242 -9.89 11.52 23.31
CA ILE A 242 -9.62 12.81 22.64
C ILE A 242 -8.78 13.70 23.54
N THR A 243 -9.20 13.87 24.80
CA THR A 243 -8.52 14.77 25.75
C THR A 243 -7.09 14.33 26.00
N GLN A 244 -6.87 13.04 26.27
CA GLN A 244 -5.52 12.51 26.54
C GLN A 244 -4.60 12.61 25.33
N ILE A 245 -5.09 12.26 24.14
CA ILE A 245 -4.31 12.30 22.91
C ILE A 245 -3.98 13.77 22.54
N GLN A 246 -4.93 14.69 22.70
CA GLN A 246 -4.70 16.12 22.45
C GLN A 246 -3.64 16.71 23.38
N GLN A 247 -3.58 16.29 24.65
CA GLN A 247 -2.62 16.80 25.65
C GLN A 247 -1.16 16.41 25.38
N VAL A 248 -0.94 15.34 24.61
CA VAL A 248 0.40 14.79 24.37
C VAL A 248 0.93 15.12 22.98
N LEU A 249 0.05 15.62 22.10
CA LEU A 249 0.40 16.13 20.79
C LEU A 249 0.81 17.60 20.87
N PRO A 250 1.57 18.11 19.89
CA PRO A 250 1.87 19.53 19.77
C PRO A 250 0.61 20.40 19.65
N ASP A 251 0.66 21.65 20.12
CA ASP A 251 -0.48 22.58 20.14
C ASP A 251 -1.07 22.87 18.75
N ASN A 252 -0.26 22.76 17.70
CA ASN A 252 -0.68 22.98 16.32
C ASN A 252 -1.38 21.76 15.69
N VAL A 253 -1.49 20.64 16.42
CA VAL A 253 -2.15 19.42 15.95
C VAL A 253 -3.56 19.33 16.53
N GLU A 254 -4.55 19.18 15.67
CA GLU A 254 -5.97 19.03 16.05
C GLU A 254 -6.35 17.55 16.15
N VAL A 255 -7.01 17.15 17.24
CA VAL A 255 -7.61 15.81 17.39
C VAL A 255 -9.10 15.83 17.06
N VAL A 256 -9.50 15.02 16.07
CA VAL A 256 -10.87 14.90 15.58
C VAL A 256 -11.38 13.47 15.78
N GLY A 257 -12.54 13.32 16.42
CA GLY A 257 -13.18 12.02 16.61
C GLY A 257 -14.03 11.60 15.42
N ILE A 258 -13.85 10.36 14.94
CA ILE A 258 -14.59 9.80 13.79
C ILE A 258 -15.38 8.57 14.23
N PRO A 259 -16.70 8.48 13.97
CA PRO A 259 -17.48 7.28 14.22
C PRO A 259 -16.89 6.06 13.49
N ALA A 260 -16.31 5.13 14.24
CA ALA A 260 -15.50 4.05 13.69
C ALA A 260 -15.97 2.65 14.08
N LEU A 261 -17.16 2.53 14.67
CA LEU A 261 -17.67 1.25 15.15
C LEU A 261 -17.77 0.19 14.04
N GLU A 262 -18.01 0.60 12.78
CA GLU A 262 -18.07 -0.28 11.61
C GLU A 262 -16.73 -1.02 11.37
N ILE A 263 -15.61 -0.31 11.36
CA ILE A 263 -14.28 -0.91 11.15
C ILE A 263 -13.76 -1.60 12.42
N VAL A 264 -14.04 -1.03 13.59
CA VAL A 264 -13.59 -1.57 14.88
C VAL A 264 -14.26 -2.93 15.17
N ARG A 265 -15.49 -3.15 14.71
CA ARG A 265 -16.13 -4.48 14.75
C ARG A 265 -15.44 -5.51 13.85
N LYS A 266 -14.79 -5.07 12.77
CA LYS A 266 -13.97 -5.90 11.87
C LYS A 266 -12.52 -6.05 12.35
N GLY A 267 -12.17 -5.50 13.52
CA GLY A 267 -10.84 -5.63 14.11
C GLY A 267 -9.77 -4.72 13.50
N GLY A 268 -10.15 -3.58 12.94
CA GLY A 268 -9.20 -2.52 12.53
C GLY A 268 -9.63 -1.14 13.04
N GLY A 269 -8.84 -0.11 12.77
CA GLY A 269 -9.19 1.29 13.01
C GLY A 269 -8.96 2.16 11.79
N LEU A 270 -8.74 3.46 12.01
CA LEU A 270 -8.49 4.42 10.93
C LEU A 270 -7.10 4.23 10.33
N ARG A 271 -6.09 3.89 11.15
CA ARG A 271 -4.74 3.58 10.66
C ARG A 271 -4.75 2.36 9.75
N SER A 272 -5.49 1.31 10.09
CA SER A 272 -5.53 0.07 9.31
C SER A 272 -6.09 0.26 7.89
N ILE A 273 -7.04 1.19 7.71
CA ILE A 273 -7.73 1.41 6.43
C ILE A 273 -7.12 2.50 5.57
N SER A 274 -6.03 3.11 6.03
CA SER A 274 -5.40 4.26 5.40
C SER A 274 -3.95 3.97 5.05
N TRP A 275 -3.50 4.55 3.94
CA TRP A 275 -2.12 4.55 3.54
C TRP A 275 -1.69 5.98 3.24
N SER A 276 -1.06 6.62 4.24
CA SER A 276 -0.56 8.00 4.15
C SER A 276 0.86 8.01 3.61
N VAL A 277 1.14 8.94 2.69
CA VAL A 277 2.46 9.15 2.10
C VAL A 277 2.77 10.63 1.97
N ASP A 278 4.06 10.97 2.00
CA ASP A 278 4.58 12.26 1.57
C ASP A 278 4.86 12.20 0.06
N THR A 279 4.05 12.92 -0.72
CA THR A 279 4.15 12.99 -2.18
C THR A 279 5.02 14.13 -2.69
N THR A 280 5.67 14.91 -1.82
CA THR A 280 6.40 16.14 -2.21
C THR A 280 7.46 15.89 -3.28
N LYS A 281 8.18 14.76 -3.21
CA LYS A 281 9.13 14.32 -4.24
C LYS A 281 8.59 13.22 -5.16
N MET A 282 7.36 12.77 -4.94
CA MET A 282 6.72 11.70 -5.72
C MET A 282 5.94 12.18 -6.94
N GLY A 283 5.85 13.51 -7.13
CA GLY A 283 5.09 14.12 -8.21
C GLY A 283 3.61 14.33 -7.86
N PRO A 284 2.92 15.22 -8.59
CA PRO A 284 1.61 15.74 -8.20
C PRO A 284 0.48 14.71 -8.28
N LYS A 285 0.63 13.60 -8.99
CA LYS A 285 -0.42 12.59 -9.16
C LYS A 285 0.21 11.20 -9.26
N PRO A 286 -0.22 10.19 -8.48
CA PRO A 286 0.05 8.81 -8.86
C PRO A 286 -0.53 8.65 -10.26
N TYR A 287 0.22 8.07 -11.19
CA TYR A 287 -0.33 7.77 -12.52
C TYR A 287 -1.70 7.16 -12.38
N ARG A 288 -2.65 7.72 -13.12
CA ARG A 288 -4.09 7.47 -13.05
C ARG A 288 -4.33 5.96 -12.98
N ILE A 289 -4.46 5.42 -11.76
CA ILE A 289 -4.80 4.00 -11.53
C ILE A 289 -6.15 3.68 -12.21
N GLU A 290 -6.96 4.71 -12.46
CA GLU A 290 -8.23 4.63 -13.21
C GLU A 290 -8.07 4.30 -14.70
N SER A 291 -6.92 4.52 -15.32
CA SER A 291 -6.77 4.38 -16.77
C SER A 291 -5.97 3.18 -17.27
N ASP A 292 -5.51 2.27 -16.41
CA ASP A 292 -4.67 1.17 -16.87
C ASP A 292 -5.19 -0.22 -16.49
N ALA A 293 -6.46 -0.47 -16.82
CA ALA A 293 -7.03 -1.81 -16.80
C ALA A 293 -6.20 -2.82 -17.62
N PHE A 294 -5.52 -2.33 -18.66
CA PHE A 294 -4.66 -3.11 -19.56
C PHE A 294 -3.39 -3.61 -18.86
N VAL A 295 -2.53 -2.70 -18.38
CA VAL A 295 -1.31 -3.07 -17.63
C VAL A 295 -1.67 -3.85 -16.37
N HIS A 296 -2.79 -3.49 -15.72
CA HIS A 296 -3.33 -4.27 -14.62
C HIS A 296 -3.59 -5.72 -15.03
N SER A 297 -4.36 -5.99 -16.09
CA SER A 297 -4.64 -7.36 -16.53
C SER A 297 -3.37 -8.12 -16.89
N LEU A 298 -2.43 -7.49 -17.59
CA LEU A 298 -1.14 -8.09 -17.96
C LEU A 298 -0.29 -8.51 -16.75
N VAL A 299 -0.22 -7.70 -15.71
CA VAL A 299 0.60 -8.07 -14.54
C VAL A 299 -0.17 -8.94 -13.55
N VAL A 300 -1.47 -8.71 -13.40
CA VAL A 300 -2.29 -9.36 -12.39
C VAL A 300 -2.82 -10.72 -12.83
N GLU A 301 -3.32 -10.80 -14.05
CA GLU A 301 -4.00 -11.99 -14.54
C GLU A 301 -3.01 -12.94 -15.20
N MET A 302 -1.92 -12.40 -15.77
CA MET A 302 -0.92 -13.19 -16.47
C MET A 302 0.41 -13.36 -15.74
N GLY A 303 0.65 -12.61 -14.67
CA GLY A 303 1.88 -12.76 -13.86
C GLY A 303 3.15 -12.24 -14.53
N LEU A 304 3.04 -11.32 -15.49
CA LEU A 304 4.19 -10.69 -16.14
C LEU A 304 4.97 -9.81 -15.16
N ASP A 305 6.31 -9.77 -15.30
CA ASP A 305 7.14 -8.86 -14.52
C ASP A 305 6.86 -7.41 -14.96
N TYR A 306 6.45 -6.59 -14.01
CA TYR A 306 6.12 -5.19 -14.23
C TYR A 306 7.29 -4.35 -14.75
N LYS A 307 8.53 -4.77 -14.49
CA LYS A 307 9.73 -4.10 -15.00
C LYS A 307 9.76 -4.05 -16.53
N LEU A 308 9.09 -5.01 -17.17
CA LEU A 308 8.93 -5.04 -18.63
C LEU A 308 8.22 -3.81 -19.18
N PHE A 309 7.47 -3.07 -18.35
CA PHE A 309 6.71 -1.89 -18.76
C PHE A 309 7.35 -0.55 -18.38
N GLU A 310 8.56 -0.54 -17.79
CA GLU A 310 9.31 0.68 -17.42
C GLU A 310 9.42 1.73 -18.55
N PRO A 311 9.69 1.34 -19.81
CA PRO A 311 9.72 2.28 -20.94
C PRO A 311 8.35 2.96 -21.21
N TYR A 312 7.25 2.21 -21.04
CA TYR A 312 5.89 2.74 -21.22
C TYR A 312 5.53 3.76 -20.14
N PHE A 313 5.95 3.55 -18.89
CA PHE A 313 5.71 4.52 -17.82
C PHE A 313 6.51 5.81 -18.01
N HIS A 314 7.78 5.71 -18.44
CA HIS A 314 8.57 6.90 -18.77
C HIS A 314 7.98 7.69 -19.96
N TRP A 315 7.22 7.04 -20.83
CA TRP A 315 6.48 7.73 -21.89
C TRP A 315 5.28 8.51 -21.33
N LEU A 316 4.51 7.90 -20.42
CA LEU A 316 3.42 8.58 -19.72
C LEU A 316 3.92 9.81 -18.92
N ASP A 317 5.15 9.77 -18.38
CA ASP A 317 5.87 10.91 -17.76
C ASP A 317 5.94 12.18 -18.60
N ASN A 318 5.79 12.04 -19.91
CA ASN A 318 5.94 13.15 -20.85
C ASN A 318 4.67 13.38 -21.69
N ASN A 319 3.60 12.60 -21.48
CA ASN A 319 2.40 12.61 -22.33
C ASN A 319 1.12 12.39 -21.49
N ASP A 320 0.15 13.29 -21.63
CA ASP A 320 -1.15 13.23 -20.91
C ASP A 320 -2.15 12.23 -21.51
N GLU A 321 -1.83 11.61 -22.64
CA GLU A 321 -2.72 10.75 -23.42
C GLU A 321 -2.46 9.27 -23.13
N ILE A 322 -3.51 8.56 -22.69
CA ILE A 322 -3.50 7.10 -22.56
C ILE A 322 -3.71 6.50 -23.96
N LEU A 323 -3.02 5.41 -24.28
CA LEU A 323 -3.26 4.68 -25.53
C LEU A 323 -4.74 4.30 -25.64
N SER A 324 -5.37 4.74 -26.72
CA SER A 324 -6.75 4.42 -27.06
C SER A 324 -6.89 2.94 -27.44
N LEU A 325 -8.12 2.43 -27.37
CA LEU A 325 -8.45 1.04 -27.75
C LEU A 325 -8.04 0.73 -29.20
N GLU A 326 -8.19 1.70 -30.09
CA GLU A 326 -7.75 1.61 -31.49
C GLU A 326 -6.23 1.54 -31.62
N GLU A 327 -5.48 2.22 -30.74
CA GLU A 327 -4.01 2.13 -30.69
C GLU A 327 -3.54 0.79 -30.12
N VAL A 328 -4.29 0.18 -29.20
CA VAL A 328 -4.01 -1.18 -28.68
C VAL A 328 -4.30 -2.25 -29.73
N GLU A 329 -5.41 -2.14 -30.47
CA GLU A 329 -5.75 -3.06 -31.56
C GLU A 329 -4.71 -3.00 -32.70
N LYS A 330 -4.25 -1.79 -33.07
CA LYS A 330 -3.14 -1.62 -34.02
C LYS A 330 -1.82 -2.23 -33.53
N LEU A 331 -1.62 -2.29 -32.20
CA LEU A 331 -0.46 -2.93 -31.58
C LEU A 331 -0.54 -4.46 -31.71
N ASP A 332 -1.73 -5.04 -31.52
CA ASP A 332 -2.00 -6.48 -31.70
C ASP A 332 -1.78 -6.88 -33.16
N ASP A 333 -2.34 -6.11 -34.10
CA ASP A 333 -2.18 -6.33 -35.55
C ASP A 333 -0.70 -6.24 -35.97
N TYR A 334 0.04 -5.24 -35.46
CA TYR A 334 1.47 -5.09 -35.75
C TYR A 334 2.32 -6.22 -35.15
N LEU A 335 2.00 -6.69 -33.95
CA LEU A 335 2.67 -7.83 -33.33
C LEU A 335 2.39 -9.12 -34.11
N GLU A 336 1.15 -9.38 -34.52
CA GLU A 336 0.80 -10.52 -35.36
C GLU A 336 1.54 -10.45 -36.72
N GLU A 337 1.56 -9.30 -37.39
CA GLU A 337 2.27 -9.12 -38.68
C GLU A 337 3.80 -9.27 -38.55
N THR A 338 4.40 -8.74 -37.48
CA THR A 338 5.86 -8.83 -37.27
C THR A 338 6.31 -10.22 -36.81
N MET A 339 5.50 -10.91 -36.01
CA MET A 339 5.71 -12.32 -35.66
C MET A 339 5.64 -13.23 -36.89
N ASP A 340 4.70 -12.98 -37.80
CA ASP A 340 4.53 -13.76 -39.03
C ASP A 340 5.69 -13.57 -40.04
N ILE A 341 6.52 -12.53 -39.84
CA ILE A 341 7.78 -12.28 -40.55
C ILE A 341 8.98 -12.93 -39.84
N TRP A 342 8.98 -12.97 -38.51
CA TRP A 342 10.02 -13.61 -37.67
C TRP A 342 9.95 -15.14 -37.73
N ASP A 343 8.75 -15.74 -37.64
CA ASP A 343 8.55 -17.19 -37.78
C ASP A 343 8.96 -17.72 -39.18
N LYS A 344 9.11 -16.83 -40.16
CA LYS A 344 9.55 -17.15 -41.53
C LYS A 344 11.03 -16.92 -41.77
N ASN A 345 11.78 -16.28 -40.86
CA ASN A 345 13.20 -16.01 -41.01
C ASN A 345 13.96 -16.24 -39.69
N ASP A 346 14.74 -17.31 -39.62
CA ASP A 346 15.58 -17.69 -38.45
C ASP A 346 16.74 -16.71 -38.13
N ASP A 347 16.96 -15.68 -38.95
CA ASP A 347 17.97 -14.66 -38.72
C ASP A 347 17.34 -13.37 -38.21
N LEU A 348 17.81 -12.89 -37.05
CA LEU A 348 17.47 -11.60 -36.42
C LEU A 348 17.23 -10.53 -37.48
N VAL A 349 15.97 -10.07 -37.59
CA VAL A 349 15.59 -9.03 -38.55
C VAL A 349 16.52 -7.81 -38.39
N PRO A 350 17.19 -7.35 -39.45
CA PRO A 350 18.11 -6.23 -39.33
C PRO A 350 17.33 -4.96 -38.98
N ARG A 351 17.95 -4.11 -38.14
CA ARG A 351 17.43 -2.80 -37.74
C ARG A 351 16.93 -2.04 -38.98
N PRO A 352 15.72 -1.45 -38.97
CA PRO A 352 15.19 -0.75 -40.15
C PRO A 352 16.16 0.34 -40.63
N SER A 353 16.24 0.56 -41.94
CA SER A 353 17.18 1.54 -42.52
C SER A 353 16.76 2.98 -42.18
N ALA A 354 17.75 3.87 -42.05
CA ALA A 354 17.53 5.27 -41.66
C ALA A 354 16.59 6.05 -42.61
N GLU A 355 16.50 5.66 -43.89
CA GLU A 355 15.55 6.26 -44.85
C GLU A 355 14.10 5.82 -44.61
N PHE A 356 13.86 4.57 -44.18
CA PHE A 356 12.52 4.09 -43.78
C PHE A 356 12.05 4.70 -42.46
N LEU A 357 13.01 5.02 -41.57
CA LEU A 357 12.77 5.67 -40.28
C LEU A 357 12.67 7.20 -40.37
N SER A 358 12.76 7.79 -41.57
CA SER A 358 12.75 9.25 -41.77
C SER A 358 11.40 9.80 -42.25
N SER A 359 10.39 8.94 -42.38
CA SER A 359 9.06 9.26 -42.90
C SER A 359 8.01 9.53 -41.82
N PHE A 360 8.36 9.50 -40.54
CA PHE A 360 7.40 9.69 -39.45
C PHE A 360 7.74 10.99 -38.70
N THR A 361 6.80 11.48 -37.88
CA THR A 361 6.97 12.65 -37.01
C THR A 361 6.85 12.19 -35.56
N THR A 362 6.87 13.07 -34.54
CA THR A 362 6.82 12.83 -33.06
C THR A 362 6.29 11.47 -32.52
N GLU A 363 5.33 10.82 -33.19
CA GLU A 363 5.08 9.37 -33.23
C GLU A 363 6.34 8.44 -33.31
N GLU A 364 7.47 8.92 -33.83
CA GLU A 364 8.73 8.17 -34.05
C GLU A 364 9.41 7.72 -32.76
N ILE A 365 9.16 8.44 -31.66
CA ILE A 365 9.69 8.12 -30.34
C ILE A 365 8.84 7.01 -29.67
N LYS A 366 7.53 6.95 -29.94
CA LYS A 366 6.64 5.86 -29.49
C LYS A 366 7.16 4.50 -29.98
N ASN A 367 7.60 4.42 -31.24
CA ASN A 367 8.04 3.16 -31.85
C ASN A 367 9.42 2.66 -31.38
N ARG A 368 10.31 3.54 -30.93
CA ARG A 368 11.62 3.15 -30.35
C ARG A 368 11.43 2.44 -29.00
N LEU A 369 10.55 2.99 -28.15
CA LEU A 369 10.19 2.43 -26.85
C LEU A 369 9.37 1.14 -27.01
N LEU A 370 8.45 1.09 -27.97
CA LEU A 370 7.68 -0.10 -28.33
C LEU A 370 8.58 -1.25 -28.80
N TRP A 371 9.58 -0.95 -29.63
CA TRP A 371 10.49 -1.97 -30.16
C TRP A 371 11.36 -2.56 -29.05
N ASP A 372 11.88 -1.72 -28.15
CA ASP A 372 12.65 -2.19 -26.98
C ASP A 372 11.78 -3.01 -26.01
N LEU A 373 10.50 -2.64 -25.83
CA LEU A 373 9.50 -3.40 -25.06
C LEU A 373 9.23 -4.77 -25.67
N CYS A 374 8.95 -4.83 -26.97
CA CYS A 374 8.64 -6.05 -27.70
C CYS A 374 9.86 -6.96 -27.80
N TYR A 375 11.06 -6.40 -28.00
CA TYR A 375 12.32 -7.14 -28.04
C TYR A 375 12.65 -7.76 -26.67
N GLN A 376 12.46 -7.02 -25.57
CA GLN A 376 12.64 -7.55 -24.21
C GLN A 376 11.57 -8.59 -23.83
N LEU A 377 10.32 -8.41 -24.27
CA LEU A 377 9.24 -9.37 -24.08
C LEU A 377 9.46 -10.66 -24.87
N HIS A 378 10.05 -10.57 -26.07
CA HIS A 378 10.34 -11.70 -26.94
C HIS A 378 11.49 -12.60 -26.43
N GLU A 379 12.58 -12.03 -25.91
CA GLU A 379 13.69 -12.83 -25.34
C GLU A 379 13.28 -13.62 -24.08
N VAL A 380 12.24 -13.18 -23.37
CA VAL A 380 11.86 -13.73 -22.06
C VAL A 380 10.61 -14.63 -22.12
N ILE A 381 9.67 -14.40 -23.04
CA ILE A 381 8.29 -14.94 -22.94
C ILE A 381 7.76 -15.50 -24.27
N TYR A 382 8.51 -16.38 -24.93
CA TYR A 382 8.03 -17.02 -26.17
C TYR A 382 6.89 -18.07 -25.99
N PRO A 383 6.62 -18.69 -24.81
CA PRO A 383 5.51 -19.66 -24.70
C PRO A 383 4.17 -19.16 -24.13
N GLN A 384 4.09 -17.96 -23.54
CA GLN A 384 2.91 -17.52 -22.76
C GLN A 384 2.10 -16.38 -23.40
N LEU A 385 2.58 -15.82 -24.51
CA LEU A 385 1.97 -14.66 -25.19
C LEU A 385 0.63 -15.00 -25.87
N PHE A 386 0.47 -16.23 -26.37
CA PHE A 386 -0.77 -16.67 -27.04
C PHE A 386 -1.98 -16.75 -26.10
N GLU A 387 -1.78 -17.21 -24.85
CA GLU A 387 -2.86 -17.24 -23.85
C GLU A 387 -3.24 -15.82 -23.38
N ALA A 388 -2.33 -14.84 -23.53
CA ALA A 388 -2.58 -13.43 -23.22
C ALA A 388 -3.65 -12.85 -24.12
N ILE A 389 -3.36 -12.90 -25.41
CA ILE A 389 -4.08 -12.22 -26.47
C ILE A 389 -5.49 -12.81 -26.58
N ASP A 390 -5.62 -14.15 -26.52
CA ASP A 390 -6.92 -14.83 -26.49
C ASP A 390 -7.73 -14.51 -25.23
N TYR A 391 -7.08 -14.35 -24.07
CA TYR A 391 -7.74 -13.92 -22.84
C TYR A 391 -8.21 -12.46 -22.91
N PHE A 392 -7.44 -11.55 -23.53
CA PHE A 392 -7.85 -10.16 -23.78
C PHE A 392 -9.07 -10.07 -24.71
N LYS A 393 -9.07 -10.84 -25.80
CA LYS A 393 -10.25 -10.98 -26.70
C LYS A 393 -11.49 -11.45 -25.91
N SER A 394 -11.32 -12.29 -24.89
CA SER A 394 -12.40 -12.77 -24.02
C SER A 394 -12.91 -11.77 -22.97
N LEU A 395 -12.03 -10.93 -22.40
CA LEU A 395 -12.39 -9.90 -21.41
C LEU A 395 -13.14 -8.73 -22.04
N HIS A 396 -12.80 -8.36 -23.27
CA HIS A 396 -13.50 -7.29 -23.98
C HIS A 396 -14.95 -7.66 -24.31
N PHE A 397 -15.21 -8.94 -24.59
CA PHE A 397 -16.56 -9.51 -24.74
C PHE A 397 -17.40 -9.46 -23.46
N ILE A 398 -16.75 -9.43 -22.28
CA ILE A 398 -17.42 -9.30 -20.97
C ILE A 398 -17.70 -7.81 -20.65
N SER A 399 -16.79 -6.91 -20.98
CA SER A 399 -16.97 -5.47 -20.74
C SER A 399 -18.14 -4.87 -21.54
N SER A 400 -18.32 -5.31 -22.79
CA SER A 400 -19.43 -4.87 -23.66
C SER A 400 -20.80 -5.38 -23.21
N LYS A 401 -20.87 -6.53 -22.53
CA LYS A 401 -22.11 -7.05 -21.90
C LYS A 401 -22.43 -6.40 -20.56
N VAL A 402 -21.42 -5.98 -19.79
CA VAL A 402 -21.63 -5.31 -18.49
C VAL A 402 -22.02 -3.84 -18.69
N TYR A 403 -21.48 -3.16 -19.71
CA TYR A 403 -21.92 -1.81 -20.09
C TYR A 403 -23.36 -1.78 -20.63
N ASN A 404 -23.77 -2.79 -21.40
CA ASN A 404 -25.13 -2.87 -21.96
C ASN A 404 -26.21 -3.34 -20.97
N LYS A 405 -25.88 -3.65 -19.71
CA LYS A 405 -26.87 -4.00 -18.67
C LYS A 405 -27.22 -2.84 -17.71
N LYS A 406 -26.68 -1.65 -17.96
CA LYS A 406 -27.16 -0.39 -17.38
C LYS A 406 -27.65 0.54 -18.49
N ILE A 407 -28.77 0.18 -19.09
CA ILE A 407 -29.72 1.12 -19.71
C ILE A 407 -31.09 0.78 -19.16
#